data_AF-A0A4U3A1I7-F1
#
_entry.id   AF-A0A4U3A1I7-F1
#
_cell.length_a   1.000
_cell.length_b   1.000
_cell.length_c   1.000
_cell.angle_alpha   90.00
_cell.angle_beta   90.00
_cell.angle_gamma   90.00
#
_symmetry.space_group_name_H-M   'P 1'
#
loop_
_entity.id
_entity.type
_entity.pdbx_description
1 polymer ?
#
loop_
_entity_poly.entity_id
_entity_poly.type
_entity_poly.pdbx_seq_one_letter_code
_entity_poly.pdbx_strand_id
1 'polypeptide(L)'
;SPKTTTTKIFGINIFQFFKILKDELILAYSTASSETVLPKIMEKMEKFGCPKAITSFVIPTGYSFNLDGSTLYQAIAALFLAQMYGIDLSISQQITLLLVLMVTSKGIAGVPGVSFVVLLATLGT
;
A
#
# COMPACT_ATOMS: atom_id res chain seq x y z
N SER A 1 13.99 3.75 27.36
CA SER A 1 13.62 4.12 25.98
C SER A 1 12.48 3.22 25.51
N PRO A 2 11.35 3.79 25.08
CA PRO A 2 10.06 3.11 24.95
C PRO A 2 10.09 2.16 23.75
N LYS A 3 10.24 0.86 24.03
CA LYS A 3 10.18 -0.19 23.00
C LYS A 3 8.71 -0.45 22.66
N THR A 4 8.24 0.30 21.67
CA THR A 4 7.24 -0.07 20.64
C THR A 4 6.17 -1.07 21.09
N THR A 5 5.09 -0.55 21.66
CA THR A 5 3.94 -1.21 22.31
C THR A 5 3.36 -2.42 21.57
N THR A 6 3.43 -2.46 20.23
CA THR A 6 2.90 -3.57 19.42
C THR A 6 3.70 -4.87 19.54
N THR A 7 5.00 -4.79 19.82
CA THR A 7 5.90 -5.97 19.85
C THR A 7 5.75 -6.85 21.10
N LYS A 8 5.26 -6.29 22.22
CA LYS A 8 5.05 -7.05 23.46
C LYS A 8 3.82 -7.95 23.41
N ILE A 9 2.81 -7.61 22.61
CA ILE A 9 1.55 -8.36 22.53
C ILE A 9 1.75 -9.71 21.84
N PHE A 10 2.69 -9.79 20.90
CA PHE A 10 2.98 -11.02 20.13
C PHE A 10 4.37 -11.62 20.40
N GLY A 11 5.18 -11.01 21.26
CA GLY A 11 6.53 -11.50 21.60
C GLY A 11 7.57 -11.41 20.47
N ILE A 12 7.27 -10.68 19.39
CA ILE A 12 8.14 -10.59 18.20
C ILE A 12 8.98 -9.32 18.27
N ASN A 13 10.31 -9.45 18.16
CA ASN A 13 11.22 -8.31 18.06
C ASN A 13 11.18 -7.71 16.64
N ILE A 14 10.74 -6.46 16.51
CA ILE A 14 10.62 -5.78 15.21
C ILE A 14 11.95 -5.68 14.45
N PHE A 15 13.07 -5.50 15.15
CA PHE A 15 14.39 -5.44 14.52
C PHE A 15 14.83 -6.80 14.00
N GLN A 16 14.46 -7.88 14.69
CA GLN A 16 14.70 -9.24 14.21
C GLN A 16 13.85 -9.51 12.95
N PHE A 17 12.61 -9.03 12.93
CA PHE A 17 11.74 -9.14 11.75
C PHE A 17 12.31 -8.39 10.54
N PHE A 18 12.76 -7.15 10.71
CA PHE A 18 13.46 -6.40 9.65
C PHE A 18 14.75 -7.09 9.19
N LYS A 19 15.51 -7.69 10.11
CA LYS A 19 16.72 -8.44 9.76
C LYS A 19 16.39 -9.69 8.94
N ILE A 20 15.28 -10.36 9.26
CA ILE A 20 14.79 -11.51 8.49
C ILE A 20 14.33 -11.06 7.10
N LEU A 21 13.63 -9.94 6.96
CA LEU A 21 13.08 -9.48 5.66
C LEU A 21 14.02 -8.59 4.84
N LYS A 22 15.26 -8.35 5.29
CA LYS A 22 16.16 -7.36 4.69
C LYS A 22 16.35 -7.56 3.18
N ASP A 23 16.58 -8.79 2.75
CA ASP A 23 16.87 -9.09 1.35
C ASP A 23 15.64 -8.86 0.46
N GLU A 24 14.46 -9.22 0.96
CA GLU A 24 13.18 -8.99 0.29
C GLU A 24 12.85 -7.50 0.22
N LEU A 25 13.09 -6.74 1.29
CA LEU A 25 12.88 -5.29 1.28
C LEU A 25 13.79 -4.59 0.26
N ILE A 26 15.06 -4.98 0.19
CA ILE A 26 16.01 -4.45 -0.81
C ILE A 26 15.55 -4.83 -2.22
N LEU A 27 15.16 -6.09 -2.44
CA LEU A 27 14.73 -6.56 -3.75
C LEU A 27 13.44 -5.89 -4.23
N ALA A 28 12.44 -5.77 -3.36
CA ALA A 28 11.19 -5.08 -3.66
C ALA A 28 11.43 -3.60 -3.99
N TYR A 29 12.33 -2.95 -3.24
CA TYR A 29 12.72 -1.57 -3.50
C TYR A 29 13.46 -1.43 -4.84
N SER A 30 14.45 -2.29 -5.11
CA SER A 30 15.24 -2.24 -6.34
C SER A 30 14.41 -2.57 -7.60
N THR A 31 13.42 -3.44 -7.48
CA THR A 31 12.56 -3.83 -8.60
C THR A 31 11.28 -3.00 -8.70
N ALA A 32 11.02 -2.12 -7.72
CA ALA A 32 9.77 -1.40 -7.55
C ALA A 32 8.50 -2.29 -7.64
N SER A 33 8.64 -3.58 -7.34
CA SER A 33 7.56 -4.57 -7.41
C SER A 33 7.51 -5.37 -6.12
N SER A 34 6.32 -5.50 -5.56
CA SER A 34 6.10 -6.35 -4.38
C SER A 34 5.80 -7.81 -4.78
N GLU A 35 5.51 -8.08 -6.06
CA GLU A 35 5.25 -9.43 -6.60
C GLU A 35 6.52 -10.28 -6.65
N THR A 36 7.66 -9.62 -6.91
CA THR A 36 8.97 -10.26 -7.03
C THR A 36 9.46 -10.88 -5.72
N VAL A 37 8.89 -10.46 -4.59
CA VAL A 37 9.29 -10.93 -3.25
C VAL A 37 8.25 -11.81 -2.57
N LEU A 38 7.01 -11.81 -3.07
CA LEU A 38 5.90 -12.58 -2.50
C LEU A 38 6.25 -14.07 -2.27
N PRO A 39 6.74 -14.84 -3.26
CA PRO A 39 7.07 -16.24 -3.07
C PRO A 39 8.22 -16.46 -2.07
N LYS A 40 9.22 -15.56 -2.06
CA LYS A 40 10.34 -15.62 -1.10
C LYS A 40 9.88 -15.38 0.33
N ILE A 41 8.99 -14.41 0.54
CA ILE A 41 8.42 -14.13 1.86
C ILE A 41 7.61 -15.33 2.37
N MET A 42 6.79 -15.95 1.51
CA MET A 42 6.02 -17.15 1.88
C MET A 42 6.93 -18.30 2.33
N GLU A 43 7.97 -18.61 1.56
CA GLU A 43 8.94 -19.67 1.90
C GLU A 43 9.71 -19.34 3.19
N LYS A 44 10.14 -18.08 3.36
CA LYS A 44 10.90 -17.64 4.54
C LYS A 44 10.06 -17.69 5.81
N MET A 45 8.78 -17.36 5.72
CA MET A 45 7.85 -17.44 6.86
C MET A 45 7.52 -18.90 7.20
N GLU A 46 7.39 -19.80 6.21
CA GLU A 46 7.27 -21.24 6.48
C GLU A 46 8.51 -21.79 7.20
N LYS A 47 9.72 -21.42 6.75
CA LYS A 47 10.99 -21.78 7.41
C LYS A 47 11.12 -21.16 8.81
N PHE A 48 10.50 -20.02 9.05
CA PHE A 48 10.47 -19.36 10.35
C PHE A 48 9.50 -20.04 11.34
N GLY A 49 8.70 -21.01 10.87
CA GLY A 49 7.78 -21.81 11.69
C GLY A 49 6.31 -21.45 11.51
N CYS A 50 5.96 -20.56 10.57
CA CYS A 50 4.56 -20.32 10.25
C CYS A 50 3.96 -21.53 9.50
N PRO A 51 2.79 -22.04 9.91
CA PRO A 51 2.10 -23.10 9.19
C PRO A 51 1.80 -22.71 7.74
N LYS A 52 2.04 -23.63 6.80
CA LYS A 52 1.79 -23.44 5.36
C LYS A 52 0.37 -22.94 5.05
N ALA A 53 -0.62 -23.43 5.79
CA ALA A 53 -2.02 -23.00 5.65
C ALA A 53 -2.22 -21.51 5.99
N ILE A 54 -1.45 -20.98 6.94
CA ILE A 54 -1.51 -19.57 7.35
C ILE A 54 -0.73 -18.71 6.34
N THR A 55 0.49 -19.09 5.97
CA THR A 55 1.31 -18.33 5.01
C THR A 55 0.67 -18.25 3.62
N SER A 56 0.09 -19.35 3.14
CA SER A 56 -0.58 -19.40 1.82
C SER A 56 -1.87 -18.61 1.71
N PHE A 57 -2.48 -18.25 2.84
CA PHE A 57 -3.68 -17.41 2.86
C PHE A 57 -3.33 -15.97 3.24
N VAL A 58 -2.72 -15.76 4.42
CA VAL A 58 -2.52 -14.43 5.00
C VAL A 58 -1.54 -13.58 4.19
N ILE A 59 -0.45 -14.15 3.66
CA ILE A 59 0.55 -13.37 2.93
C ILE A 59 0.01 -12.91 1.56
N PRO A 60 -0.59 -13.78 0.72
CA PRO A 60 -1.23 -13.33 -0.52
C PRO A 60 -2.40 -12.38 -0.29
N THR A 61 -3.25 -12.65 0.71
CA THR A 61 -4.35 -11.72 1.06
C THR A 61 -3.79 -10.37 1.51
N GLY A 62 -2.75 -10.34 2.36
CA GLY A 62 -2.08 -9.10 2.77
C GLY A 62 -1.46 -8.35 1.58
N TYR A 63 -0.83 -9.06 0.65
CA TYR A 63 -0.31 -8.47 -0.58
C TYR A 63 -1.41 -7.76 -1.40
N SER A 64 -2.55 -8.41 -1.62
CA SER A 64 -3.65 -7.84 -2.40
C SER A 64 -4.44 -6.75 -1.67
N PHE A 65 -4.58 -6.86 -0.34
CA PHE A 65 -5.44 -5.98 0.45
C PHE A 65 -4.68 -4.96 1.32
N ASN A 66 -3.34 -4.94 1.35
CA ASN A 66 -2.52 -3.96 2.10
C ASN A 66 -1.70 -3.03 1.18
N LEU A 67 -2.29 -2.62 0.06
CA LEU A 67 -1.68 -1.72 -0.94
C LEU A 67 -1.74 -0.22 -0.59
N ASP A 68 -1.93 0.13 0.68
CA ASP A 68 -2.18 1.52 1.12
C ASP A 68 -1.06 2.49 0.72
N GLY A 69 0.18 2.01 0.63
CA GLY A 69 1.32 2.82 0.18
C GLY A 69 1.22 3.30 -1.27
N SER A 70 0.64 2.49 -2.16
CA SER A 70 0.46 2.84 -3.58
C SER A 70 -0.68 3.85 -3.77
N THR A 71 -1.78 3.68 -3.02
CA THR A 71 -2.90 4.62 -2.98
C THR A 71 -2.46 5.99 -2.49
N LEU A 72 -1.63 6.03 -1.44
CA LEU A 72 -1.08 7.28 -0.91
C LEU A 72 -0.17 7.97 -1.93
N TYR A 73 0.70 7.23 -2.60
CA TYR A 73 1.56 7.78 -3.66
C TYR A 73 0.73 8.38 -4.80
N GLN A 74 -0.28 7.65 -5.28
CA GLN A 74 -1.19 8.11 -6.33
C GLN A 74 -1.97 9.36 -5.91
N ALA A 75 -2.42 9.44 -4.66
CA ALA A 75 -3.10 10.62 -4.12
C ALA A 75 -2.19 11.85 -4.11
N ILE A 76 -0.96 11.70 -3.62
CA ILE A 76 0.04 12.79 -3.61
C ILE A 76 0.40 13.21 -5.05
N ALA A 77 0.58 12.25 -5.96
CA ALA A 77 0.86 12.54 -7.36
C ALA A 77 -0.30 13.28 -8.05
N ALA A 78 -1.55 12.90 -7.76
CA ALA A 78 -2.73 13.57 -8.28
C ALA A 78 -2.88 15.00 -7.75
N LEU A 79 -2.62 15.23 -6.45
CA LEU A 79 -2.59 16.59 -5.87
C LEU A 79 -1.48 17.44 -6.49
N PHE A 80 -0.29 16.86 -6.69
CA PHE A 80 0.83 17.54 -7.33
C PHE A 80 0.50 17.94 -8.78
N LEU A 81 -0.13 17.04 -9.55
CA LEU A 81 -0.59 17.34 -10.91
C LEU A 81 -1.66 18.44 -10.92
N ALA A 82 -2.64 18.40 -10.01
CA ALA A 82 -3.65 19.45 -9.91
C ALA A 82 -3.03 20.83 -9.67
N GLN A 83 -2.07 20.92 -8.74
CA GLN A 83 -1.32 22.15 -8.49
C GLN A 83 -0.49 22.61 -9.70
N MET A 84 0.18 21.68 -10.39
CA MET A 84 0.94 21.94 -11.62
C MET A 84 0.09 22.54 -12.75
N TYR A 85 -1.18 22.12 -12.86
CA TYR A 85 -2.13 22.64 -13.85
C TYR A 85 -2.94 23.84 -13.35
N GLY A 86 -2.67 24.35 -12.14
CA GLY A 86 -3.40 25.47 -11.56
C GLY A 86 -4.85 25.13 -11.17
N ILE A 87 -5.17 23.85 -10.99
CA ILE A 87 -6.48 23.37 -10.53
C ILE A 87 -6.45 23.37 -9.01
N ASP A 88 -7.20 24.29 -8.41
CA ASP A 88 -7.34 24.33 -6.96
C ASP A 88 -8.39 23.31 -6.51
N LEU A 89 -7.95 22.32 -5.73
CA LEU A 89 -8.82 21.27 -5.21
C LEU A 89 -9.29 21.63 -3.81
N SER A 90 -10.58 21.89 -3.68
CA SER A 90 -11.24 22.05 -2.37
C SER A 90 -11.12 20.79 -1.51
N ILE A 91 -11.24 20.93 -0.19
CA ILE A 91 -11.11 19.82 0.77
C ILE A 91 -12.09 18.68 0.45
N SER A 92 -13.31 18.99 0.00
CA SER A 92 -14.29 17.98 -0.41
C SER A 92 -13.83 17.18 -1.65
N GLN A 93 -13.21 17.84 -2.62
CA GLN A 93 -12.62 17.18 -3.80
C GLN A 93 -11.41 16.33 -3.44
N GLN A 94 -10.57 16.77 -2.48
CA GLN A 94 -9.45 15.97 -1.97
C GLN A 94 -9.94 14.72 -1.22
N ILE A 95 -10.98 14.83 -0.40
CA ILE A 95 -11.60 13.68 0.27
C ILE A 95 -12.23 12.73 -0.76
N THR A 96 -12.93 13.26 -1.76
CA THR A 96 -13.51 12.46 -2.85
C THR A 96 -12.43 11.74 -3.65
N LEU A 97 -11.31 12.41 -3.95
CA LEU A 97 -10.14 11.81 -4.59
C LEU A 97 -9.60 10.62 -3.79
N LEU A 98 -9.41 10.78 -2.48
CA LEU A 98 -8.94 9.72 -1.59
C LEU A 98 -9.92 8.54 -1.53
N LEU A 99 -11.22 8.80 -1.45
CA LEU A 99 -12.25 7.77 -1.43
C LEU A 99 -12.29 6.98 -2.75
N VAL A 100 -12.26 7.68 -3.88
CA VAL A 100 -12.23 7.04 -5.20
C VAL A 100 -10.95 6.21 -5.36
N LEU A 101 -9.79 6.75 -4.98
CA LEU A 101 -8.53 6.00 -5.01
C LEU A 101 -8.56 4.76 -4.11
N MET A 102 -9.12 4.86 -2.90
CA MET A 102 -9.28 3.70 -2.00
C MET A 102 -10.21 2.62 -2.58
N VAL A 103 -11.35 3.03 -3.16
CA VAL A 103 -12.31 2.11 -3.78
C VAL A 103 -11.72 1.44 -5.03
N THR A 104 -11.06 2.22 -5.90
CA THR A 104 -10.39 1.68 -7.10
C THR A 104 -9.20 0.80 -6.72
N SER A 105 -8.50 1.09 -5.62
CA SER A 105 -7.33 0.32 -5.18
C SER A 105 -7.66 -1.07 -4.62
N LYS A 106 -8.89 -1.36 -4.17
CA LYS A 106 -9.20 -2.61 -3.44
C LYS A 106 -10.53 -3.32 -3.79
N GLY A 107 -11.24 -2.96 -4.86
CA GLY A 107 -12.52 -3.65 -5.13
C GLY A 107 -13.12 -3.57 -6.52
N ILE A 108 -12.69 -2.64 -7.39
CA ILE A 108 -13.29 -2.51 -8.72
C ILE A 108 -12.17 -2.15 -9.70
N ALA A 109 -11.67 -3.14 -10.44
CA ALA A 109 -10.64 -3.00 -11.47
C ALA A 109 -11.08 -2.19 -12.72
N GLY A 110 -12.07 -1.30 -12.60
CA GLY A 110 -12.75 -0.69 -13.75
C GLY A 110 -13.15 0.79 -13.61
N VAL A 111 -12.81 1.47 -12.51
CA VAL A 111 -13.18 2.90 -12.35
C VAL A 111 -11.96 3.78 -12.65
N PRO A 112 -12.02 4.68 -13.64
CA PRO A 112 -10.93 5.62 -13.95
C PRO A 112 -10.82 6.69 -12.85
N GLY A 113 -10.21 6.32 -11.71
CA GLY A 113 -10.33 7.09 -10.47
C GLY A 113 -9.71 8.48 -10.51
N VAL A 114 -8.53 8.64 -11.13
CA VAL A 114 -7.83 9.94 -11.20
C VAL A 114 -8.46 10.86 -12.23
N SER A 115 -8.71 10.35 -13.44
CA SER A 115 -9.28 11.14 -14.55
C SER A 115 -10.68 11.64 -14.21
N PHE A 116 -11.50 10.85 -13.52
CA PHE A 116 -12.85 11.21 -13.12
C PHE A 116 -12.89 12.39 -12.15
N VAL A 117 -12.01 12.41 -11.15
CA VAL A 117 -12.00 13.48 -10.13
C VAL A 117 -11.46 14.79 -10.68
N VAL A 118 -10.43 14.72 -11.53
CA VAL A 118 -9.93 15.91 -12.25
C VAL A 118 -11.01 16.48 -13.16
N LEU A 119 -11.73 15.63 -13.91
CA LEU A 119 -12.88 16.05 -14.73
C LEU A 119 -13.97 16.74 -13.91
N LEU A 120 -14.36 16.17 -12.75
CA LEU A 120 -15.34 16.78 -11.86
C LEU A 120 -14.86 18.14 -11.30
N ALA A 121 -13.56 18.30 -11.05
CA ALA A 121 -13.00 19.56 -10.59
C ALA A 121 -13.02 20.63 -11.68
N THR A 122 -12.78 20.27 -12.95
CA THR A 122 -12.80 21.20 -14.08
C THR A 122 -14.22 21.54 -14.56
N LEU A 123 -15.19 20.62 -14.43
CA LEU A 123 -16.59 20.83 -14.84
C LEU A 123 -17.45 21.48 -13.74
N GLY A 124 -17.02 21.41 -12.48
CA GLY A 124 -17.72 21.97 -11.32
C GLY A 124 -17.37 23.42 -10.99
N THR A 125 -16.48 24.04 -11.77
CA THR A 125 -16.17 25.49 -11.77
C THR A 125 -16.88 26.17 -12.93
#